data_AF-A0A8T6QJD5-F1
#
_entry.id   AF-A0A8T6QJD5-F1
#
_cell.length_a   1.000
_cell.length_b   1.000
_cell.length_c   1.000
_cell.angle_alpha   90.00
_cell.angle_beta   90.00
_cell.angle_gamma   90.00
#
_symmetry.space_group_name_H-M   'P 1'
#
loop_
_entity.id
_entity.type
_entity.pdbx_description
1 polymer ?
#
loop_
_entity_poly.entity_id
_entity_poly.type
_entity_poly.pdbx_seq_one_letter_code
_entity_poly.pdbx_strand_id
1 'polypeptide(L)' 'IALIAAAEQAMFTKGLEIHVRQRTMKKEIEALDDAEAILAYKVGMADR' A
#
# COMPACT_ATOMS: atom_id res chain seq x y z
N ILE A 1 12.66 -1.31 -27.92
CA ILE A 1 11.80 -0.16 -27.54
C ILE A 1 10.52 -0.63 -26.82
N ALA A 2 9.78 -1.62 -27.32
CA ALA A 2 8.56 -2.12 -26.66
C ALA A 2 8.74 -2.66 -25.22
N LEU A 3 9.85 -3.36 -24.93
CA LEU A 3 10.09 -3.94 -23.60
C LEU A 3 10.33 -2.88 -22.50
N ILE A 4 11.07 -1.80 -22.82
CA ILE A 4 11.36 -0.72 -21.86
C ILE A 4 10.07 0.01 -21.49
N ALA A 5 9.25 0.37 -22.48
CA ALA A 5 7.96 1.02 -22.25
C ALA A 5 7.02 0.13 -21.40
N ALA A 6 7.00 -1.18 -21.64
CA ALA A 6 6.21 -2.12 -20.82
C ALA A 6 6.71 -2.19 -19.37
N ALA A 7 8.04 -2.17 -19.17
CA ALA A 7 8.63 -2.15 -17.83
C ALA A 7 8.31 -0.84 -17.08
N GLU A 8 8.43 0.31 -17.74
CA GLU A 8 8.08 1.62 -17.18
C GLU A 8 6.59 1.68 -16.77
N GLN A 9 5.69 1.22 -17.64
CA GLN A 9 4.26 1.15 -17.34
C GLN A 9 3.97 0.24 -16.13
N ALA A 10 4.66 -0.91 -16.05
CA ALA A 10 4.51 -1.83 -14.94
C ALA A 10 5.01 -1.21 -13.61
N MET A 11 6.15 -0.53 -13.63
CA MET A 11 6.69 0.19 -12.47
C MET A 11 5.77 1.31 -12.02
N PHE A 12 5.25 2.11 -12.96
CA PHE A 12 4.28 3.17 -12.65
C PHE A 12 3.02 2.60 -12.00
N THR A 13 2.45 1.55 -12.59
CA THR A 13 1.23 0.91 -12.08
C THR A 13 1.45 0.37 -10.66
N LYS A 14 2.56 -0.33 -10.42
CA LYS A 14 2.92 -0.83 -9.08
C LYS A 14 3.16 0.31 -8.09
N GLY A 15 3.80 1.40 -8.52
CA GLY A 15 3.99 2.60 -7.71
C GLY A 15 2.65 3.20 -7.25
N LEU A 16 1.66 3.28 -8.14
CA LEU A 16 0.31 3.74 -7.76
C LEU A 16 -0.39 2.79 -6.79
N GLU A 17 -0.33 1.48 -7.03
CA GLU A 17 -0.91 0.48 -6.13
C GLU A 17 -0.34 0.62 -4.71
N ILE A 18 0.99 0.78 -4.60
CA ILE A 18 1.69 0.99 -3.33
C ILE A 18 1.22 2.30 -2.68
N HIS A 19 1.19 3.40 -3.43
CA HIS A 19 0.75 4.70 -2.93
C HIS A 19 -0.68 4.69 -2.39
N VAL A 20 -1.60 4.05 -3.12
CA VAL A 20 -3.00 3.89 -2.68
C VAL A 20 -3.05 3.08 -1.40
N ARG A 21 -2.35 1.94 -1.32
CA ARG A 21 -2.32 1.12 -0.10
C ARG A 21 -1.74 1.88 1.08
N GLN A 22 -0.63 2.59 0.90
CA GLN A 22 -0.03 3.42 1.97
C GLN A 22 -1.02 4.47 2.49
N ARG A 23 -1.76 5.13 1.60
CA ARG A 23 -2.80 6.09 1.99
C ARG A 23 -3.93 5.42 2.78
N THR A 24 -4.37 4.24 2.37
CA THR A 24 -5.39 3.46 3.07
C THR A 24 -4.89 3.05 4.46
N MET A 25 -3.68 2.51 4.57
CA MET A 25 -3.05 2.17 5.86
C MET A 25 -2.99 3.36 6.80
N LYS A 26 -2.61 4.54 6.28
CA LYS A 26 -2.57 5.76 7.08
C LYS A 26 -3.94 6.06 7.69
N LYS A 27 -5.00 5.99 6.89
CA LYS A 27 -6.38 6.21 7.38
C LYS A 27 -6.83 5.15 8.38
N GLU A 28 -6.48 3.88 8.13
CA GLU A 28 -6.79 2.77 9.04
C GLU A 28 -6.14 3.00 10.41
N ILE A 29 -4.85 3.37 10.44
CA ILE A 29 -4.11 3.69 11.67
C ILE A 29 -4.67 4.94 12.35
N GLU A 30 -4.98 6.00 11.60
CA GLU A 30 -5.57 7.24 12.13
C GLU A 30 -6.95 7.02 12.78
N ALA A 31 -7.65 5.94 12.42
CA ALA A 31 -8.95 5.58 12.99
C ALA A 31 -8.85 4.74 14.28
N LEU A 32 -7.66 4.27 14.65
CA LEU A 32 -7.45 3.51 15.89
C LEU A 32 -7.30 4.48 17.07
N ASP A 33 -8.07 4.25 18.13
CA ASP A 33 -8.18 5.14 19.28
C ASP A 33 -7.65 4.53 20.60
N ASP A 34 -7.20 3.28 20.58
CA ASP A 34 -6.59 2.61 21.73
C ASP A 34 -5.27 1.90 21.40
N ALA A 35 -4.44 1.73 22.43
CA ALA A 35 -3.09 1.20 22.29
C ALA A 35 -3.04 -0.29 21.92
N GLU A 36 -4.05 -1.08 22.32
CA GLU A 36 -4.12 -2.50 22.00
C GLU A 36 -4.44 -2.70 20.51
N ALA A 37 -5.38 -1.93 19.98
CA ALA A 37 -5.73 -1.94 18.56
C ALA A 37 -4.55 -1.51 17.67
N ILE A 38 -3.77 -0.50 18.09
CA ILE A 38 -2.55 -0.08 17.39
C ILE A 38 -1.52 -1.22 17.36
N LEU A 39 -1.30 -1.90 18.48
CA LEU A 39 -0.33 -3.01 18.57
C LEU A 39 -0.79 -4.24 17.76
N ALA A 40 -2.10 -4.45 17.63
CA ALA A 40 -2.68 -5.54 16.87
C ALA A 40 -2.69 -5.31 15.35
N TYR A 41 -2.52 -4.06 14.89
CA TYR A 41 -2.61 -3.71 13.48
C TYR A 41 -1.55 -4.42 12.62
N LYS A 42 -2.00 -5.16 11.61
CA LYS A 42 -1.12 -5.93 10.71
C LYS A 42 -0.63 -5.07 9.55
N VAL A 43 0.66 -4.78 9.59
CA VAL A 43 1.38 -4.09 8.50
C VAL A 43 1.63 -5.09 7.36
N GLY A 44 1.11 -4.78 6.17
CA GLY A 44 1.33 -5.61 4.98
C GLY A 44 0.37 -5.30 3.84
N MET A 45 0.68 -5.83 2.66
CA MET A 45 -0.34 -6.08 1.64
C MET A 45 -1.18 -7.24 2.18
N ALA A 46 -2.51 -7.09 2.24
CA ALA A 46 -3.36 -8.24 2.53
C ALA A 46 -2.94 -9.35 1.57
N ASP A 47 -2.51 -10.48 2.12
CA ASP A 47 -2.11 -11.62 1.30
C ASP A 47 -3.28 -11.92 0.36
N ARG A 48 -2.96 -11.91 -0.93
CA ARG A 48 -3.92 -12.21 -1.97
C ARG A 48 -4.25 -13.69 -1.98
#